data_AF-A0A6L2ZZG1-F1
#
_entry.id   AF-A0A6L2ZZG1-F1
#
_cell.length_a   1.000
_cell.length_b   1.000
_cell.length_c   1.000
_cell.angle_alpha   90.00
_cell.angle_beta   90.00
_cell.angle_gamma   90.00
#
_symmetry.space_group_name_H-M   'P 1'
#
loop_
_entity.id
_entity.type
_entity.pdbx_description
1 polymer ?
#
loop_
_entity_poly.entity_id
_entity_poly.type
_entity_poly.pdbx_seq_one_letter_code
_entity_poly.pdbx_strand_id
1 'polypeptide(L)'
;MDITKAIADTLDSVFSDIPIYTENIDFEEDDLKGPSFFVQRVSMNVIPHLFDMQKRLYRYNIVYFPKQEETREDVDVMGERLAIEIQQIHGIARMTERNFEITESDPPFLELHFSFALEVHVMQDDGGKFNDKLDYKGGLKDG
;
A
#
# COMPACT_ATOMS: atom_id res chain seq x y z
N MET A 1 11.63 0.72 9.11
CA MET A 1 10.23 0.38 8.81
C MET A 1 10.11 0.16 7.32
N ASP A 2 9.71 -1.03 6.92
CA ASP A 2 9.42 -1.37 5.53
C ASP A 2 7.90 -1.27 5.34
N ILE A 3 7.45 -0.16 4.74
CA ILE A 3 6.01 0.10 4.52
C ILE A 3 5.47 -0.82 3.44
N THR A 4 6.27 -1.14 2.41
CA THR A 4 5.87 -2.06 1.34
C THR A 4 5.56 -3.43 1.91
N LYS A 5 6.43 -3.95 2.79
CA LYS A 5 6.17 -5.21 3.51
C LYS A 5 4.91 -5.13 4.37
N ALA A 6 4.72 -4.05 5.13
CA ALA A 6 3.53 -3.90 5.97
C ALA A 6 2.22 -3.84 5.15
N ILE A 7 2.26 -3.27 3.94
CA ILE A 7 1.14 -3.31 2.99
C ILE A 7 0.90 -4.75 2.52
N ALA A 8 1.95 -5.46 2.13
CA ALA A 8 1.84 -6.87 1.71
C ALA A 8 1.28 -7.76 2.82
N ASP A 9 1.77 -7.64 4.07
CA ASP A 9 1.25 -8.37 5.22
C ASP A 9 -0.23 -8.04 5.49
N THR A 10 -0.64 -6.79 5.25
CA THR A 10 -2.06 -6.40 5.38
C THR A 10 -2.92 -7.04 4.29
N LEU A 11 -2.44 -7.08 3.04
CA LEU A 11 -3.14 -7.77 1.95
C LEU A 11 -3.26 -9.26 2.21
N ASP A 12 -2.17 -9.93 2.63
CA ASP A 12 -2.14 -11.36 2.92
C ASP A 12 -3.12 -11.75 4.03
N SER A 13 -3.28 -10.90 5.04
CA SER A 13 -4.24 -11.13 6.12
C SER A 13 -5.71 -11.16 5.68
N VAL A 14 -6.02 -10.54 4.52
CA VAL A 14 -7.38 -10.45 3.96
C VAL A 14 -7.56 -11.37 2.75
N PHE A 15 -6.51 -11.54 1.95
CA PHE A 15 -6.51 -12.26 0.67
C PHE A 15 -5.38 -13.30 0.63
N SER A 16 -5.37 -14.20 1.62
CA SER A 16 -4.29 -15.19 1.85
C SER A 16 -4.01 -16.13 0.67
N ASP A 17 -4.96 -16.27 -0.25
CA ASP A 17 -4.86 -17.22 -1.37
C ASP A 17 -4.34 -16.56 -2.66
N ILE A 18 -4.06 -15.24 -2.62
CA ILE A 18 -3.62 -14.46 -3.77
C ILE A 18 -2.14 -14.11 -3.58
N PRO A 19 -1.23 -14.56 -4.48
CA PRO A 19 0.18 -14.17 -4.46
C PRO A 19 0.36 -12.65 -4.43
N ILE A 20 1.29 -12.18 -3.59
CA ILE A 20 1.63 -10.76 -3.47
C ILE A 20 3.09 -10.58 -3.82
N TYR A 21 3.36 -9.73 -4.81
CA TYR A 21 4.69 -9.33 -5.23
C TYR A 21 4.97 -7.88 -4.81
N THR A 22 6.25 -7.55 -4.59
CA THR A 22 6.70 -6.21 -4.19
C THR A 22 7.85 -5.73 -5.07
N GLU A 23 8.30 -4.48 -4.92
CA GLU A 23 9.53 -3.98 -5.56
C GLU A 23 10.69 -5.01 -5.48
N ASN A 24 11.42 -5.20 -6.59
CA ASN A 24 12.48 -6.21 -6.83
C ASN A 24 12.03 -7.59 -7.36
N ILE A 25 10.91 -7.66 -8.07
CA ILE A 25 10.56 -8.83 -8.89
C ILE A 25 11.60 -9.03 -9.99
N ASP A 26 12.08 -10.25 -10.18
CA ASP A 26 12.79 -10.61 -11.40
C ASP A 26 11.76 -10.99 -12.46
N PHE A 27 11.41 -10.06 -13.34
CA PHE A 27 10.41 -10.29 -14.39
C PHE A 27 10.81 -11.39 -15.40
N GLU A 28 12.07 -11.89 -15.36
CA GLU A 28 12.49 -13.04 -16.17
C GLU A 28 12.19 -14.39 -15.48
N GLU A 29 12.14 -14.43 -14.14
CA GLU A 29 11.86 -15.65 -13.36
C GLU A 29 10.42 -15.67 -12.79
N ASP A 30 9.90 -14.52 -12.40
CA ASP A 30 8.59 -14.32 -11.81
C ASP A 30 7.57 -14.00 -12.92
N ASP A 31 6.96 -15.06 -13.45
CA ASP A 31 5.86 -14.98 -14.38
C ASP A 31 4.62 -14.44 -13.65
N LEU A 32 4.43 -13.11 -13.67
CA LEU A 32 3.30 -12.38 -13.08
C LEU A 32 1.97 -12.90 -13.66
N LYS A 33 1.45 -13.95 -13.05
CA LYS A 33 0.19 -14.59 -13.40
C LYS A 33 -0.94 -14.09 -12.51
N GLY A 34 -2.10 -13.89 -13.13
CA GLY A 34 -3.35 -13.69 -12.43
C GLY A 34 -3.87 -14.99 -11.78
N PRO A 35 -4.47 -14.94 -10.58
CA PRO A 35 -4.69 -13.74 -9.80
C PRO A 35 -3.43 -13.36 -9.00
N SER A 36 -3.05 -12.09 -8.95
CA SER A 36 -1.97 -11.64 -8.06
C SER A 36 -2.06 -10.16 -7.73
N PHE A 37 -1.40 -9.76 -6.65
CA PHE A 37 -1.17 -8.36 -6.29
C PHE A 37 0.27 -7.96 -6.55
N PHE A 38 0.47 -6.72 -6.98
CA PHE A 38 1.77 -6.08 -7.02
C PHE A 38 1.76 -4.76 -6.25
N VAL A 39 2.63 -4.64 -5.26
CA VAL A 39 2.75 -3.47 -4.39
C VAL A 39 3.99 -2.66 -4.76
N GLN A 40 3.77 -1.39 -5.10
CA GLN A 40 4.85 -0.46 -5.43
C GLN A 40 4.66 0.91 -4.79
N ARG A 41 5.76 1.51 -4.35
CA ARG A 41 5.84 2.90 -3.91
C ARG A 41 6.04 3.77 -5.14
N VAL A 42 5.07 4.66 -5.37
CA VAL A 42 5.10 5.63 -6.47
C VAL A 42 6.02 6.80 -6.13
N SER A 43 5.93 7.33 -4.91
CA SER A 43 6.78 8.45 -4.47
C SER A 43 6.83 8.58 -2.95
N MET A 44 7.79 9.38 -2.48
CA MET A 44 7.88 9.81 -1.09
C MET A 44 8.29 11.27 -1.04
N ASN A 45 7.50 12.09 -0.34
CA ASN A 45 7.84 13.47 -0.04
C ASN A 45 8.19 13.61 1.43
N VAL A 46 9.32 14.25 1.71
CA VAL A 46 9.73 14.61 3.08
C VAL A 46 9.43 16.08 3.27
N ILE A 47 8.56 16.39 4.22
CA ILE A 47 8.12 17.73 4.55
C ILE A 47 8.70 18.06 5.93
N PRO A 48 9.61 19.05 6.03
CA PRO A 48 10.09 19.54 7.31
C PRO A 48 8.91 20.02 8.16
N HIS A 49 8.88 19.62 9.42
CA HIS A 49 7.95 20.12 10.41
C HIS A 49 8.71 20.77 11.57
N LEU A 50 8.01 21.49 12.44
CA LEU A 50 8.62 22.13 13.60
C LEU A 50 9.21 21.08 14.57
N PHE A 51 10.27 21.45 15.29
CA PHE A 51 10.87 20.65 16.38
C PHE A 51 11.39 19.27 15.95
N ASP A 52 12.28 19.22 14.95
CA ASP A 52 12.97 18.02 14.46
C ASP A 52 12.05 16.89 13.98
N MET A 53 10.76 17.18 13.82
CA MET A 53 9.80 16.28 13.23
C MET A 53 9.84 16.39 11.71
N GLN A 54 9.86 15.24 11.06
CA GLN A 54 9.62 15.11 9.63
C GLN A 54 8.27 14.48 9.39
N LYS A 55 7.43 15.17 8.62
CA LYS A 55 6.26 14.57 8.02
C LYS A 55 6.67 13.91 6.72
N ARG A 56 6.37 12.63 6.55
CA ARG A 56 6.63 11.87 5.33
C ARG A 56 5.31 11.47 4.71
N LEU A 57 5.12 11.89 3.47
CA LEU A 57 3.96 11.52 2.66
C LEU A 57 4.41 10.48 1.63
N TYR A 58 3.99 9.24 1.82
CA TYR A 58 4.23 8.15 0.89
C TYR A 58 3.04 7.99 -0.03
N ARG A 59 3.28 7.76 -1.32
CA ARG A 59 2.25 7.34 -2.27
C ARG A 59 2.54 5.95 -2.75
N TYR A 60 1.54 5.09 -2.71
CA TYR A 60 1.61 3.71 -3.12
C TYR A 60 0.56 3.43 -4.20
N ASN A 61 0.83 2.39 -4.98
CA ASN A 61 -0.13 1.76 -5.86
C ASN A 61 -0.07 0.25 -5.63
N ILE A 62 -1.24 -0.36 -5.46
CA ILE A 62 -1.45 -1.80 -5.50
C ILE A 62 -2.11 -2.11 -6.85
N VAL A 63 -1.51 -2.98 -7.64
CA VAL A 63 -2.12 -3.47 -8.88
C VAL A 63 -2.62 -4.88 -8.63
N TYR A 64 -3.90 -5.13 -8.90
CA TYR A 64 -4.47 -6.47 -8.94
C TYR A 64 -4.53 -6.93 -10.40
N PHE A 65 -3.85 -8.03 -10.67
CA PHE A 65 -3.94 -8.78 -11.92
C PHE A 65 -4.98 -9.89 -11.72
N PRO A 66 -6.14 -9.82 -12.36
CA PRO A 66 -7.19 -10.82 -12.27
C PRO A 66 -6.84 -12.08 -13.06
N LYS A 67 -7.60 -13.15 -12.83
CA LYS A 67 -7.53 -14.34 -13.69
C LYS A 67 -8.00 -14.00 -15.11
N GLN A 68 -7.51 -14.76 -16.10
CA GLN A 68 -7.84 -14.50 -17.50
C GLN A 68 -9.36 -14.64 -17.80
N GLU A 69 -10.08 -15.45 -17.03
CA GLU A 69 -11.52 -15.64 -17.15
C GLU A 69 -12.37 -14.61 -16.36
N GLU A 70 -11.76 -13.79 -15.49
CA GLU A 70 -12.50 -12.79 -14.72
C GLU A 70 -12.96 -11.63 -15.61
N THR A 71 -14.22 -11.25 -15.45
CA THR A 71 -14.83 -10.15 -16.18
C THR A 71 -14.56 -8.80 -15.51
N ARG A 72 -14.88 -7.71 -16.20
CA ARG A 72 -14.80 -6.36 -15.61
C ARG A 72 -15.65 -6.24 -14.33
N GLU A 73 -16.81 -6.88 -14.29
CA GLU A 73 -17.68 -6.88 -13.11
C GLU A 73 -17.03 -7.60 -11.92
N ASP A 74 -16.34 -8.71 -12.16
CA ASP A 74 -15.58 -9.42 -11.12
C ASP A 74 -14.45 -8.54 -10.56
N VAL A 75 -13.77 -7.79 -11.43
CA VAL A 75 -12.72 -6.85 -11.05
C VAL A 75 -13.28 -5.65 -10.27
N ASP A 76 -14.45 -5.13 -10.66
CA ASP A 76 -15.15 -4.08 -9.91
C ASP A 76 -15.51 -4.57 -8.49
N VAL A 77 -16.00 -5.80 -8.35
CA VAL A 77 -16.28 -6.42 -7.04
C VAL A 77 -15.01 -6.56 -6.19
N MET A 78 -13.88 -6.90 -6.80
CA MET A 78 -12.59 -6.91 -6.10
C MET A 78 -12.18 -5.51 -5.63
N GLY A 79 -12.42 -4.47 -6.44
CA GLY A 79 -12.21 -3.07 -6.07
C GLY A 79 -13.00 -2.66 -4.84
N GLU A 80 -14.30 -2.99 -4.80
CA GLU A 80 -15.14 -2.74 -3.63
C GLU A 80 -14.65 -3.50 -2.38
N ARG A 81 -14.23 -4.77 -2.53
CA ARG A 81 -13.63 -5.52 -1.42
C ARG A 81 -12.37 -4.84 -0.88
N LEU A 82 -11.45 -4.43 -1.76
CA LEU A 82 -10.24 -3.72 -1.35
C LEU A 82 -10.58 -2.40 -0.63
N ALA A 83 -11.56 -1.64 -1.13
CA ALA A 83 -11.97 -0.38 -0.53
C ALA A 83 -12.54 -0.55 0.89
N ILE A 84 -13.24 -1.66 1.14
CA ILE A 84 -13.84 -1.98 2.44
C ILE A 84 -12.78 -2.54 3.40
N GLU A 85 -12.01 -3.54 2.97
CA GLU A 85 -11.11 -4.29 3.87
C GLU A 85 -9.78 -3.55 4.13
N ILE A 86 -9.29 -2.78 3.14
CA ILE A 86 -7.98 -2.14 3.19
C ILE A 86 -8.13 -0.63 3.37
N GLN A 87 -8.27 -0.20 4.62
CA GLN A 87 -8.45 1.22 4.99
C GLN A 87 -7.23 1.83 5.69
N GLN A 88 -6.36 0.99 6.24
CA GLN A 88 -5.21 1.40 7.02
C GLN A 88 -4.15 0.32 7.05
N ILE A 89 -2.90 0.71 7.32
CA ILE A 89 -1.84 -0.19 7.70
C ILE A 89 -1.70 -0.09 9.23
N HIS A 90 -2.09 -1.16 9.92
CA HIS A 90 -2.13 -1.18 11.39
C HIS A 90 -0.75 -0.86 11.98
N GLY A 91 -0.73 0.04 12.96
CA GLY A 91 0.51 0.51 13.59
C GLY A 91 1.31 1.53 12.77
N ILE A 92 0.88 1.88 11.55
CA ILE A 92 1.55 2.86 10.69
C ILE A 92 0.66 4.08 10.45
N ALA A 93 -0.37 3.97 9.63
CA ALA A 93 -1.21 5.09 9.23
C ALA A 93 -2.51 4.64 8.56
N ARG A 94 -3.52 5.51 8.57
CA ARG A 94 -4.70 5.38 7.71
C ARG A 94 -4.35 5.76 6.27
N MET A 95 -5.00 5.10 5.32
CA MET A 95 -4.89 5.44 3.92
C MET A 95 -5.77 6.65 3.60
N THR A 96 -5.21 7.62 2.88
CA THR A 96 -5.92 8.80 2.36
C THR A 96 -5.77 8.85 0.85
N GLU A 97 -6.48 9.77 0.18
CA GLU A 97 -6.40 9.93 -1.29
C GLU A 97 -6.63 8.60 -2.03
N ARG A 98 -7.50 7.73 -1.50
CA ARG A 98 -7.78 6.40 -2.06
C ARG A 98 -8.50 6.52 -3.39
N ASN A 99 -7.92 5.96 -4.44
CA ASN A 99 -8.47 5.97 -5.79
C ASN A 99 -8.34 4.61 -6.46
N PHE A 100 -9.40 4.17 -7.12
CA PHE A 100 -9.48 2.91 -7.86
C PHE A 100 -9.70 3.18 -9.34
N GLU A 101 -8.97 2.47 -10.19
CA GLU A 101 -9.08 2.56 -11.64
C GLU A 101 -8.91 1.18 -12.26
N ILE A 102 -9.86 0.78 -13.11
CA ILE A 102 -9.70 -0.43 -13.93
C ILE A 102 -9.22 -0.02 -15.31
N THR A 103 -8.02 -0.47 -15.64
CA THR A 103 -7.38 -0.29 -16.94
C THR A 103 -7.48 -1.60 -17.74
N GLU A 104 -7.28 -1.49 -19.04
CA GLU A 104 -7.23 -2.63 -19.95
C GLU A 104 -5.97 -2.47 -20.82
N SER A 105 -5.06 -3.44 -20.75
CA SER A 105 -3.86 -3.49 -21.57
C SER A 105 -4.02 -4.49 -22.71
N ASP A 106 -3.27 -4.27 -23.79
CA ASP A 106 -3.37 -5.04 -25.04
C ASP A 106 -2.52 -6.32 -24.94
N PRO A 107 -3.03 -7.57 -25.14
CA PRO A 107 -4.41 -8.02 -25.44
C PRO A 107 -5.16 -8.56 -24.20
N PRO A 108 -6.49 -8.35 -24.13
CA PRO A 108 -7.15 -7.70 -23.01
C PRO A 108 -6.78 -8.33 -21.67
N PHE A 109 -5.88 -7.65 -20.94
CA PHE A 109 -5.66 -7.90 -19.54
C PHE A 109 -6.29 -6.76 -18.76
N LEU A 110 -7.30 -7.09 -17.96
CA LEU A 110 -7.84 -6.15 -16.99
C LEU A 110 -6.83 -5.98 -15.88
N GLU A 111 -6.64 -4.75 -15.40
CA GLU A 111 -5.82 -4.47 -14.24
C GLU A 111 -6.59 -3.52 -13.33
N LEU A 112 -6.61 -3.80 -12.03
CA LEU A 112 -7.20 -2.90 -11.05
C LEU A 112 -6.09 -2.17 -10.29
N HIS A 113 -6.01 -0.87 -10.48
CA HIS A 113 -5.08 0.01 -9.80
C HIS A 113 -5.75 0.61 -8.56
N PHE A 114 -5.18 0.36 -7.40
CA PHE A 114 -5.56 0.98 -6.14
C PHE A 114 -4.41 1.86 -5.62
N SER A 115 -4.57 3.17 -5.81
CA SER A 115 -3.61 4.16 -5.35
C SER A 115 -4.07 4.85 -4.06
N PHE A 116 -3.12 5.18 -3.19
CA PHE A 116 -3.39 5.85 -1.93
C PHE A 116 -2.15 6.55 -1.37
N ALA A 117 -2.38 7.42 -0.39
CA ALA A 117 -1.35 8.09 0.38
C ALA A 117 -1.31 7.59 1.83
N LEU A 118 -0.10 7.57 2.40
CA LEU A 118 0.16 7.32 3.82
C LEU A 118 0.97 8.48 4.39
N GLU A 119 0.46 9.09 5.45
CA GLU A 119 1.13 10.15 6.19
C GLU A 119 1.74 9.60 7.47
N VAL A 120 3.05 9.72 7.61
CA VAL A 120 3.81 9.23 8.78
C VAL A 120 4.61 10.37 9.38
N HIS A 121 4.57 10.50 10.70
CA HIS A 121 5.39 11.44 11.46
C HIS A 121 6.61 10.72 12.04
N VAL A 122 7.81 11.26 11.80
CA VAL A 122 9.08 10.69 12.24
C VAL A 122 9.86 11.76 12.98
N MET A 123 10.34 11.47 14.20
CA MET A 123 11.30 12.34 14.88
C MET A 123 12.70 12.10 14.31
N GLN A 124 13.43 13.15 13.95
CA GLN A 124 14.86 13.06 13.67
C GLN A 124 15.58 12.84 15.00
N ASP A 125 16.18 11.67 15.18
CA ASP A 125 17.17 11.47 16.23
C ASP A 125 18.54 11.81 15.63
N ASP A 126 19.31 12.68 16.28
CA ASP A 126 20.58 13.27 15.79
C ASP A 126 21.75 12.25 15.67
N GLY A 127 21.48 10.95 15.70
CA GLY A 127 22.48 9.91 15.59
C GLY A 127 21.87 8.60 15.15
N GLY A 128 22.42 8.03 14.07
CA GLY A 128 21.84 6.88 13.39
C GLY A 128 21.59 5.67 14.28
N LYS A 129 20.30 5.33 14.43
CA LYS A 129 19.70 4.00 14.50
C LYS A 129 18.21 4.26 14.73
N PHE A 130 17.39 3.99 13.73
CA PHE A 130 15.93 4.13 13.83
C PHE A 130 15.44 3.33 15.06
N ASN A 131 15.07 4.04 16.12
CA ASN A 131 14.71 3.48 17.41
C ASN A 131 13.51 2.52 17.30
N ASP A 132 13.68 1.30 17.79
CA ASP A 132 12.69 0.22 17.96
C ASP A 132 11.58 0.54 18.99
N LYS A 133 11.17 1.80 19.13
CA LYS A 133 10.16 2.21 20.11
C LYS A 133 9.20 3.23 19.49
N LEU A 134 8.22 2.70 18.76
CA LEU A 134 6.94 3.38 18.57
C LEU A 134 6.25 3.46 19.92
N ASP A 135 6.58 4.49 20.72
CA ASP A 135 5.84 4.80 21.94
C ASP A 135 4.56 5.55 21.54
N TYR A 136 3.53 4.77 21.20
CA TYR A 136 2.19 5.27 20.94
C TYR A 136 1.57 5.77 22.25
N LYS A 137 1.54 7.09 22.45
CA LYS A 137 0.66 7.72 23.45
C LYS A 137 -0.45 8.49 22.74
N GLY A 138 -1.44 7.75 22.27
CA GLY A 138 -2.73 8.30 21.88
C GLY A 138 -3.56 8.69 23.11
N GLY A 139 -3.87 9.97 23.24
CA GLY A 139 -4.82 10.49 24.21
C GLY A 139 -5.21 11.92 23.84
N LEU A 140 -6.30 12.05 23.09
CA LEU A 140 -7.01 13.33 22.96
C LEU A 140 -7.55 13.70 24.35
N LYS A 141 -7.16 14.88 24.84
CA LYS A 141 -7.88 15.57 25.92
C LYS A 141 -8.43 16.85 25.33
N ASP A 142 -9.74 17.00 25.45
CA ASP A 142 -10.54 18.13 24.98
C ASP A 142 -9.94 19.49 25.32
N GLY A 143 -10.05 20.40 24.36
CA GLY A 143 -9.88 21.84 24.51
C GLY A 143 -10.90 22.56 23.63
#